data_AF-A0A135I0M2-F1
#
_entry.id   AF-A0A135I0M2-F1
#
_cell.length_a   1.000
_cell.length_b   1.000
_cell.length_c   1.000
_cell.angle_alpha   90.00
_cell.angle_beta   90.00
_cell.angle_gamma   90.00
#
_symmetry.space_group_name_H-M   'P 1'
#
loop_
_entity.id
_entity.type
_entity.pdbx_description
1 polymer ?
#
loop_
_entity_poly.entity_id
_entity_poly.type
_entity_poly.pdbx_seq_one_letter_code
_entity_poly.pdbx_strand_id
1 'polypeptide(L)'
;MSDFFYYLWRFILASMAWLAAVIVTAFVINMLLFAVANHGPADQADVENIFQASLTTTPFTIFYVATGTFIPSLFILVWAEFARRRDWLFYSLAGLLMGVGIAGYNLVRNTQAMPSDYVLFMGTTAAAGIIAGSVYWLIAGRGAGPRR
;
A
#
# COMPACT_ATOMS: atom_id res chain seq x y z
N MET A 1 21.67 14.00 21.30
CA MET A 1 21.70 13.38 19.95
C MET A 1 21.93 14.50 18.97
N SER A 2 22.97 14.44 18.12
CA SER A 2 23.15 15.41 17.04
C SER A 2 21.96 15.40 16.10
N ASP A 3 21.64 16.54 15.47
CA ASP A 3 20.51 16.66 14.54
C ASP A 3 20.62 15.65 13.40
N PHE A 4 21.84 15.37 12.95
CA PHE A 4 22.14 14.33 11.98
C PHE A 4 21.60 12.94 12.40
N PHE A 5 21.87 12.53 13.66
CA PHE A 5 21.40 11.24 14.17
C PHE A 5 19.87 11.17 14.27
N TYR A 6 19.22 12.30 14.56
CA TYR A 6 17.77 12.37 14.59
C TYR A 6 17.15 12.12 13.20
N TYR A 7 17.62 12.86 12.19
CA TYR A 7 17.11 12.70 10.83
C TYR A 7 17.43 11.31 10.25
N LEU A 8 18.60 10.76 10.54
CA LEU A 8 18.95 9.40 10.12
C LEU A 8 18.02 8.35 10.74
N TRP A 9 17.76 8.44 12.04
CA TRP A 9 16.82 7.55 12.73
C TRP A 9 15.41 7.65 12.16
N ARG A 10 14.95 8.87 11.87
CA ARG A 10 13.65 9.10 11.24
C ARG A 10 13.55 8.47 9.85
N PHE A 11 14.61 8.60 9.06
CA PHE A 11 14.67 8.00 7.73
C PHE A 11 14.57 6.47 7.79
N ILE A 12 15.26 5.85 8.75
CA ILE A 12 15.17 4.40 9.00
C ILE A 12 13.73 4.02 9.39
N LEU A 13 13.12 4.73 10.35
CA LEU A 13 11.74 4.47 10.76
C LEU A 13 10.73 4.63 9.60
N ALA A 14 10.89 5.66 8.78
CA ALA A 14 10.03 5.89 7.61
C ALA A 14 10.19 4.77 6.57
N SER A 15 11.42 4.30 6.34
CA SER A 15 11.71 3.19 5.43
C SER A 15 11.12 1.88 5.93
N MET A 16 11.22 1.58 7.22
CA MET A 16 10.60 0.40 7.83
C MET A 16 9.07 0.47 7.79
N ALA A 17 8.49 1.64 8.05
CA ALA A 17 7.05 1.87 7.95
C ALA A 17 6.54 1.67 6.52
N TRP A 18 7.31 2.13 5.52
CA TRP A 18 6.99 1.89 4.11
C TRP A 18 7.05 0.41 3.76
N LEU A 19 8.09 -0.32 4.18
CA LEU A 19 8.18 -1.77 3.97
C LEU A 19 6.98 -2.51 4.59
N ALA A 20 6.63 -2.18 5.82
CA ALA A 20 5.46 -2.76 6.48
C ALA A 20 4.16 -2.46 5.72
N ALA A 21 3.98 -1.21 5.27
CA ALA A 21 2.82 -0.81 4.49
C ALA A 21 2.73 -1.57 3.15
N VAL A 22 3.84 -1.78 2.45
CA VAL A 22 3.87 -2.55 1.19
C VAL A 22 3.46 -4.01 1.43
N ILE A 23 4.00 -4.64 2.47
CA ILE A 23 3.66 -6.04 2.81
C ILE A 23 2.16 -6.16 3.14
N VAL A 24 1.63 -5.27 3.98
CA VAL A 24 0.20 -5.25 4.31
C VAL A 24 -0.65 -5.03 3.05
N THR A 25 -0.25 -4.11 2.18
CA THR A 25 -0.97 -3.84 0.92
C THR A 25 -1.04 -5.07 0.04
N ALA A 26 0.08 -5.77 -0.15
CA ALA A 26 0.12 -6.98 -0.96
C ALA A 26 -0.78 -8.08 -0.37
N PHE A 27 -0.77 -8.25 0.96
CA PHE A 27 -1.64 -9.20 1.62
C PHE A 27 -3.13 -8.84 1.45
N VAL A 28 -3.47 -7.56 1.64
CA VAL A 28 -4.85 -7.06 1.47
C VAL A 28 -5.33 -7.23 0.03
N ILE A 29 -4.51 -6.93 -0.97
CA ILE A 29 -4.87 -7.12 -2.38
C ILE A 29 -5.16 -8.59 -2.67
N ASN A 30 -4.28 -9.51 -2.28
CA ASN A 30 -4.50 -10.95 -2.48
C ASN A 30 -5.77 -11.43 -1.75
N MET A 31 -5.99 -10.98 -0.51
CA MET A 31 -7.18 -11.35 0.28
C MET A 31 -8.49 -10.80 -0.32
N LEU A 32 -8.49 -9.57 -0.82
CA LEU A 32 -9.68 -8.99 -1.45
C LEU A 32 -9.98 -9.63 -2.80
N LEU A 33 -8.96 -9.92 -3.60
CA LEU A 33 -9.14 -10.65 -4.86
C LEU A 33 -9.64 -12.08 -4.61
N PHE A 34 -9.17 -12.74 -3.54
CA PHE A 34 -9.71 -14.01 -3.08
C PHE A 34 -11.20 -13.94 -2.75
N ALA A 35 -11.60 -12.96 -1.94
CA ALA A 35 -12.98 -12.77 -1.53
C ALA A 35 -13.92 -12.50 -2.73
N VAL A 36 -13.40 -11.86 -3.78
CA VAL A 36 -14.14 -11.64 -5.03
C VAL A 36 -14.16 -12.91 -5.91
N ALA A 37 -13.10 -13.71 -5.96
CA ALA A 37 -13.09 -14.93 -6.77
C ALA A 37 -14.03 -16.02 -6.24
N ASN A 38 -14.27 -16.06 -4.92
CA ASN A 38 -15.09 -17.07 -4.27
C ASN A 38 -16.46 -16.52 -3.84
N HIS A 39 -17.45 -16.67 -4.72
CA HIS A 39 -18.84 -16.26 -4.48
C HIS A 39 -19.75 -17.36 -3.88
N GLY A 40 -19.19 -18.50 -3.40
CA GLY A 40 -19.95 -19.66 -2.90
C GLY A 40 -19.45 -20.22 -1.57
N PRO A 41 -20.14 -21.21 -0.96
CA PRO A 41 -19.62 -21.94 0.19
C PRO A 41 -18.31 -22.62 -0.23
N ALA A 42 -17.20 -22.15 0.32
CA ALA A 42 -15.89 -22.63 -0.07
C ALA A 42 -15.69 -24.06 0.43
N ASP A 43 -15.52 -25.00 -0.49
CA ASP A 43 -15.08 -26.36 -0.15
C ASP A 43 -13.67 -26.30 0.43
N GLN A 44 -13.38 -27.13 1.43
CA GLN A 44 -12.10 -27.09 2.15
C GLN A 44 -10.89 -27.31 1.23
N ALA A 45 -11.07 -28.07 0.14
CA ALA A 45 -10.05 -28.29 -0.88
C ALA A 45 -9.78 -27.04 -1.74
N ASP A 46 -10.81 -26.24 -2.04
CA ASP A 46 -10.67 -25.01 -2.80
C ASP A 46 -9.98 -23.93 -1.96
N VAL A 47 -10.30 -23.85 -0.66
CA VAL A 47 -9.63 -22.94 0.27
C VAL A 47 -8.12 -23.22 0.34
N GLU A 48 -7.72 -24.50 0.44
CA GLU A 48 -6.30 -24.87 0.51
C GLU A 48 -5.57 -24.54 -0.80
N ASN A 49 -6.12 -24.92 -1.95
CA ASN A 49 -5.51 -24.64 -3.25
C ASN A 49 -5.31 -23.14 -3.49
N ILE A 50 -6.29 -22.32 -3.10
CA ILE A 50 -6.22 -20.88 -3.30
C ILE A 50 -5.33 -20.20 -2.25
N PHE A 51 -5.25 -20.72 -1.03
CA PHE A 51 -4.29 -20.26 -0.03
C PHE A 51 -2.85 -20.49 -0.52
N GLN A 52 -2.55 -21.67 -1.07
CA GLN A 52 -1.24 -21.97 -1.67
C GLN A 52 -0.94 -21.06 -2.87
N ALA A 53 -1.93 -20.81 -3.74
CA ALA A 53 -1.80 -19.86 -4.84
C ALA A 53 -1.48 -18.45 -4.32
N SER A 54 -2.21 -17.98 -3.30
CA SER A 54 -2.01 -16.66 -2.68
C SER A 54 -0.64 -16.51 -2.04
N LEU A 55 -0.15 -17.54 -1.33
CA LEU A 55 1.21 -17.55 -0.78
C LEU A 55 2.27 -17.47 -1.87
N THR A 56 2.04 -18.13 -3.00
CA THR A 56 2.96 -18.13 -4.15
C THR A 56 2.96 -16.79 -4.88
N THR A 57 1.80 -16.14 -5.02
CA THR A 57 1.67 -14.84 -5.71
C THR A 57 2.07 -13.65 -4.83
N THR A 58 1.94 -13.76 -3.51
CA THR A 58 2.19 -12.65 -2.57
C THR A 58 3.56 -11.99 -2.74
N PRO A 59 4.70 -12.71 -2.84
CA PRO A 59 6.00 -12.07 -3.07
C PRO A 59 6.04 -11.23 -4.35
N PHE A 60 5.43 -11.71 -5.44
CA PHE A 60 5.35 -10.95 -6.70
C PHE A 60 4.50 -9.69 -6.53
N THR A 61 3.38 -9.78 -5.81
CA THR A 61 2.55 -8.60 -5.48
C THR A 61 3.33 -7.60 -4.61
N ILE A 62 4.14 -8.07 -3.66
CA ILE A 62 5.02 -7.20 -2.85
C ILE A 62 5.99 -6.44 -3.75
N PHE A 63 6.70 -7.13 -4.65
CA PHE A 63 7.62 -6.47 -5.59
C PHE A 63 6.90 -5.48 -6.52
N TYR A 64 5.72 -5.84 -7.01
CA TYR A 64 4.90 -4.97 -7.84
C TYR A 64 4.50 -3.67 -7.10
N VAL A 65 3.97 -3.79 -5.88
CA VAL A 65 3.59 -2.64 -5.06
C VAL A 65 4.81 -1.81 -4.67
N ALA A 66 5.92 -2.46 -4.28
CA ALA A 66 7.16 -1.78 -3.91
C ALA A 66 7.68 -0.91 -5.06
N THR A 67 7.81 -1.47 -6.26
CA THR A 67 8.33 -0.74 -7.43
C THR A 67 7.41 0.39 -7.87
N GLY A 68 6.09 0.19 -7.81
CA GLY A 68 5.10 1.21 -8.18
C GLY A 68 4.97 2.35 -7.15
N THR A 69 5.20 2.08 -5.87
CA THR A 69 4.96 3.06 -4.79
C THR A 69 6.23 3.73 -4.26
N PHE A 70 7.42 3.21 -4.52
CA PHE A 70 8.66 3.72 -3.91
C PHE A 70 8.92 5.21 -4.21
N ILE A 71 8.88 5.61 -5.48
CA ILE A 71 9.10 7.01 -5.85
C ILE A 71 8.00 7.94 -5.30
N PRO A 72 6.69 7.69 -5.52
CA PRO A 72 5.66 8.59 -5.01
C PRO A 72 5.62 8.63 -3.48
N SER A 73 5.90 7.51 -2.80
CA SER A 73 5.96 7.49 -1.34
C SER A 73 7.09 8.38 -0.83
N LEU A 74 8.29 8.32 -1.40
CA LEU A 74 9.41 9.20 -1.01
C LEU A 74 9.03 10.68 -1.08
N PHE A 75 8.35 11.12 -2.14
CA PHE A 75 7.90 12.51 -2.25
C PHE A 75 6.91 12.90 -1.15
N ILE A 76 5.91 12.05 -0.89
CA ILE A 76 4.89 12.30 0.14
C ILE A 76 5.53 12.33 1.54
N LEU A 77 6.49 11.43 1.80
CA LEU A 77 7.21 11.34 3.07
C LEU A 77 8.00 12.60 3.37
N VAL A 78 8.81 13.03 2.40
CA VAL A 78 9.62 14.25 2.51
C VAL A 78 8.70 15.47 2.71
N TRP A 79 7.63 15.58 1.92
CA TRP A 79 6.66 16.66 2.06
C TRP A 79 5.97 16.66 3.43
N ALA A 80 5.52 15.50 3.91
CA ALA A 80 4.82 15.38 5.19
C ALA A 80 5.72 15.78 6.37
N GLU A 81 7.02 15.47 6.28
CA GLU A 81 8.01 15.83 7.28
C GLU A 81 8.22 17.36 7.32
N PHE A 82 8.36 18.01 6.17
CA PHE A 82 8.47 19.47 6.08
C PHE A 82 7.19 20.18 6.54
N ALA A 83 6.02 19.66 6.16
CA ALA A 83 4.72 20.23 6.52
C ALA A 83 4.29 19.92 7.96
N ARG A 84 5.08 19.13 8.71
CA ARG A 84 4.78 18.67 10.09
C ARG A 84 3.39 18.02 10.20
N ARG A 85 2.94 17.35 9.14
CA ARG A 85 1.60 16.74 9.07
C ARG A 85 1.58 15.46 9.88
N ARG A 86 0.79 15.44 10.96
CA ARG A 86 0.60 14.27 11.85
C ARG A 86 -0.78 13.63 11.70
N ASP A 87 -1.59 14.16 10.80
CA ASP A 87 -2.98 13.79 10.63
C ASP A 87 -3.09 12.41 9.98
N TRP A 88 -3.76 11.46 10.63
CA TRP A 88 -4.00 10.12 10.07
C TRP A 88 -4.68 10.18 8.70
N LEU A 89 -5.68 11.06 8.57
CA LEU A 89 -6.48 11.21 7.34
C LEU A 89 -5.62 11.58 6.13
N PHE A 90 -4.57 12.40 6.33
CA PHE A 90 -3.66 12.77 5.25
C PHE A 90 -2.94 11.55 4.68
N TYR A 91 -2.43 10.66 5.55
CA TYR A 91 -1.72 9.46 5.11
C TYR A 91 -2.68 8.45 4.46
N SER A 92 -3.88 8.29 4.98
CA SER A 92 -4.91 7.43 4.40
C SER A 92 -5.34 7.91 3.00
N LEU A 93 -5.56 9.22 2.83
CA LEU A 93 -5.90 9.82 1.54
C LEU A 93 -4.74 9.74 0.55
N ALA A 94 -3.50 9.96 1.00
CA ALA A 94 -2.32 9.81 0.16
C ALA A 94 -2.16 8.35 -0.32
N GLY A 95 -2.43 7.39 0.55
CA GLY A 95 -2.50 5.97 0.20
C GLY A 95 -3.60 5.65 -0.82
N LEU A 96 -4.81 6.20 -0.64
CA LEU A 96 -5.90 6.10 -1.62
C LEU A 96 -5.46 6.60 -3.00
N LEU A 97 -4.89 7.81 -3.05
CA LEU A 97 -4.42 8.42 -4.29
C LEU A 97 -3.34 7.59 -4.98
N MET A 98 -2.43 6.98 -4.20
CA MET A 98 -1.43 6.06 -4.76
C MET A 98 -2.07 4.80 -5.34
N GLY A 99 -3.01 4.17 -4.63
CA GLY A 99 -3.73 2.99 -5.11
C GLY A 99 -4.49 3.26 -6.40
N VAL A 100 -5.28 4.35 -6.41
CA VAL A 100 -6.02 4.84 -7.59
C VAL A 100 -5.07 5.21 -8.73
N GLY A 101 -3.96 5.87 -8.43
CA GLY A 101 -2.96 6.29 -9.43
C GLY A 101 -2.29 5.11 -10.12
N ILE A 102 -1.95 4.05 -9.37
CA ILE A 102 -1.38 2.82 -9.94
C ILE A 102 -2.41 2.13 -10.83
N ALA A 103 -3.65 1.95 -10.36
CA ALA A 103 -4.71 1.37 -11.20
C ALA A 103 -4.92 2.19 -12.47
N GLY A 104 -5.07 3.52 -12.33
CA GLY A 104 -5.27 4.46 -13.44
C GLY A 104 -4.14 4.45 -14.47
N TYR A 105 -2.89 4.37 -14.03
CA TYR A 105 -1.75 4.26 -14.94
C TYR A 105 -1.79 2.99 -15.79
N ASN A 106 -2.21 1.86 -15.18
CA ASN A 106 -2.37 0.61 -15.92
C ASN A 106 -3.51 0.68 -16.93
N LEU A 107 -4.59 1.41 -16.65
CA LEU A 107 -5.70 1.61 -17.60
C LEU A 107 -5.23 2.33 -18.86
N VAL A 108 -4.46 3.40 -18.70
CA VAL A 108 -3.97 4.20 -19.84
C VAL A 108 -3.00 3.39 -20.70
N ARG A 109 -2.19 2.51 -20.10
CA ARG A 109 -1.27 1.63 -20.84
C ARG A 109 -1.94 0.41 -21.47
N ASN A 110 -2.97 -0.16 -20.85
CA ASN A 110 -3.65 -1.36 -21.31
C ASN A 110 -5.07 -1.04 -21.77
N THR A 111 -5.18 -0.36 -22.91
CA THR A 111 -6.47 0.07 -23.51
C THR A 111 -7.40 -1.09 -23.91
N GLN A 112 -6.93 -2.34 -23.87
CA GLN A 112 -7.73 -3.53 -24.17
C GLN A 112 -8.41 -4.17 -22.92
N ALA A 113 -8.11 -3.69 -21.71
CA ALA A 113 -8.61 -4.26 -20.46
C ALA A 113 -9.76 -3.44 -19.85
N MET A 114 -10.94 -3.42 -20.47
CA MET A 114 -12.18 -3.00 -19.78
C MET A 114 -13.36 -3.84 -20.25
N PRO A 115 -14.04 -4.56 -19.32
CA PRO A 115 -15.36 -4.05 -18.89
C PRO A 115 -15.83 -4.30 -17.42
N SER A 116 -15.19 -5.11 -16.57
CA SER A 116 -15.66 -5.34 -15.16
C SER A 116 -14.53 -5.47 -14.13
N ASP A 117 -13.48 -6.19 -14.49
CA ASP A 117 -12.41 -6.56 -13.56
C ASP A 117 -11.56 -5.36 -13.15
N TYR A 118 -11.53 -4.33 -13.99
CA TYR A 118 -10.81 -3.10 -13.71
C TYR A 118 -11.44 -2.28 -12.57
N VAL A 119 -12.78 -2.22 -12.49
CA VAL A 119 -13.47 -1.51 -11.40
C VAL A 119 -13.18 -2.21 -10.07
N LEU A 120 -13.19 -3.55 -10.07
CA LEU A 120 -12.80 -4.36 -8.92
C LEU A 120 -11.32 -4.16 -8.55
N PHE A 121 -10.42 -4.17 -9.52
CA PHE A 121 -9.00 -3.92 -9.27
C PHE A 121 -8.73 -2.51 -8.72
N MET A 122 -9.39 -1.49 -9.28
CA MET A 122 -9.29 -0.11 -8.80
C MET A 122 -9.87 0.04 -7.39
N GLY A 123 -11.00 -0.61 -7.09
CA GLY A 123 -11.59 -0.63 -5.76
C GLY A 123 -10.70 -1.33 -4.72
N THR A 124 -10.13 -2.49 -5.06
CA THR A 124 -9.26 -3.24 -4.16
C THR A 124 -7.93 -2.52 -3.90
N THR A 125 -7.31 -1.95 -4.94
CA THR A 125 -6.08 -1.15 -4.79
C THR A 125 -6.31 0.16 -4.03
N ALA A 126 -7.46 0.82 -4.20
CA ALA A 126 -7.83 1.99 -3.40
C ALA A 126 -8.02 1.64 -1.93
N ALA A 127 -8.75 0.56 -1.62
CA ALA A 127 -8.96 0.09 -0.25
C ALA A 127 -7.62 -0.34 0.41
N ALA A 128 -6.78 -1.07 -0.31
CA ALA A 128 -5.45 -1.46 0.15
C ALA A 128 -4.56 -0.23 0.39
N GLY A 129 -4.64 0.79 -0.48
CA GLY A 129 -3.94 2.05 -0.32
C GLY A 129 -4.32 2.81 0.97
N ILE A 130 -5.61 2.88 1.30
CA ILE A 130 -6.08 3.49 2.56
C ILE A 130 -5.47 2.78 3.78
N ILE A 131 -5.48 1.44 3.75
CA ILE A 131 -4.92 0.60 4.82
C ILE A 131 -3.40 0.83 4.92
N ALA A 132 -2.69 0.88 3.79
CA ALA A 132 -1.27 1.15 3.72
C ALA A 132 -0.91 2.50 4.37
N GLY A 133 -1.66 3.56 4.04
CA GLY A 133 -1.51 4.88 4.63
C GLY A 133 -1.74 4.88 6.14
N SER A 134 -2.71 4.11 6.61
CA SER A 134 -2.99 3.92 8.04
C SER A 134 -1.85 3.21 8.77
N VAL A 135 -1.30 2.13 8.19
CA VAL A 135 -0.16 1.39 8.74
C VAL A 135 1.07 2.29 8.81
N TYR A 136 1.35 3.02 7.74
CA TYR A 136 2.46 3.98 7.73
C TYR A 136 2.31 5.01 8.87
N TRP A 137 1.11 5.58 9.04
CA TRP A 137 0.85 6.56 10.08
C TRP A 137 1.08 6.01 11.49
N LEU A 138 0.67 4.77 11.75
CA LEU A 138 0.84 4.12 13.05
C LEU A 138 2.32 3.96 13.44
N ILE A 139 3.18 3.66 12.46
CA ILE A 139 4.60 3.38 12.71
C ILE A 139 5.43 4.68 12.72
N ALA A 140 5.27 5.54 11.71
CA ALA A 140 6.15 6.70 11.51
C ALA A 140 5.42 8.06 11.48
N GLY A 141 4.13 8.09 11.16
CA GLY A 141 3.38 9.35 10.98
C GLY A 141 3.08 10.12 12.27
N ARG A 142 2.90 9.44 13.41
CA ARG A 142 2.60 10.10 14.71
C ARG A 142 3.69 11.09 15.16
N GLY A 143 4.93 10.81 14.78
CA GLY A 143 6.09 11.63 15.15
C GLY A 143 6.47 12.70 14.15
N ALA A 144 5.76 12.87 13.02
CA ALA A 144 6.14 13.74 11.89
C ALA A 144 6.57 15.17 12.31
N GLY A 145 7.65 15.66 11.72
CA GLY A 145 8.15 17.03 11.88
C GLY A 145 9.43 17.21 12.73
N PRO A 146 10.19 18.31 12.53
CA PRO A 146 11.49 18.54 13.15
C PRO A 146 11.47 18.55 14.68
N ARG A 147 12.59 18.15 15.30
CA ARG A 147 12.86 18.46 16.71
C ARG A 147 12.81 19.97 16.91
N ARG A 148 12.05 20.41 17.92
CA ARG A 148 12.08 21.79 18.42
C ARG A 148 13.32 22.00 19.26
#